data_AF-A0A0F5QCJ7-F1
#
_entry.id   AF-A0A0F5QCJ7-F1
#
_cell.length_a   1.000
_cell.length_b   1.000
_cell.length_c   1.000
_cell.angle_alpha   90.00
_cell.angle_beta   90.00
_cell.angle_gamma   90.00
#
_symmetry.space_group_name_H-M   'P 1'
#
loop_
_entity.id
_entity.type
_entity.pdbx_description
1 polymer ?
#
loop_
_entity_poly.entity_id
_entity_poly.type
_entity_poly.pdbx_seq_one_letter_code
_entity_poly.pdbx_strand_id
1 'polypeptide(L)'
;MTVKLLAALAATALLTFAVPSFAQEEEVSDDVDIALWCGAAYTVVTKIDGVSAEDAAEANKAADAAFAKAHAALIADNIEEAEYDRLVEFYVEAAVEDMTNAEADLRYSDEDCSALINS
;
A
#
# COMPACT_ATOMS: atom_id res chain seq x y z
N MET A 1 -8.42 -61.44 -28.01
CA MET A 1 -7.54 -60.25 -27.88
C MET A 1 -7.66 -59.74 -26.44
N THR A 2 -6.58 -59.84 -25.68
CA THR A 2 -6.48 -59.51 -24.26
C THR A 2 -6.21 -58.02 -24.07
N VAL A 3 -7.16 -57.27 -23.49
CA VAL A 3 -6.89 -55.93 -22.94
C VAL A 3 -6.66 -56.10 -21.44
N LYS A 4 -5.39 -56.00 -21.03
CA LYS A 4 -5.01 -55.88 -19.63
C LYS A 4 -5.36 -54.46 -19.18
N LEU A 5 -6.40 -54.33 -18.36
CA LEU A 5 -6.59 -53.15 -17.51
C LEU A 5 -5.47 -53.16 -16.47
N LEU A 6 -4.40 -52.43 -16.75
CA LEU A 6 -3.41 -52.07 -15.75
C LEU A 6 -4.08 -51.08 -14.79
N ALA A 7 -4.37 -51.57 -13.59
CA ALA A 7 -4.58 -50.76 -12.41
C ALA A 7 -3.28 -50.01 -12.09
N ALA A 8 -3.09 -48.87 -12.74
CA ALA A 8 -2.13 -47.87 -12.29
C ALA A 8 -2.86 -46.94 -11.32
N LEU A 9 -2.89 -47.35 -10.05
CA LEU A 9 -3.15 -46.45 -8.93
C LEU A 9 -1.93 -45.51 -8.82
N ALA A 10 -1.76 -44.64 -9.81
CA ALA A 10 -0.76 -43.60 -9.79
C ALA A 10 -1.37 -42.42 -9.05
N ALA A 11 -1.01 -42.32 -7.78
CA ALA A 11 -1.22 -41.22 -6.84
C ALA A 11 -1.60 -39.87 -7.50
N THR A 12 -2.89 -39.70 -7.76
CA THR A 12 -3.48 -38.40 -8.04
C THR A 12 -3.61 -37.69 -6.70
N ALA A 13 -2.62 -36.87 -6.33
CA ALA A 13 -2.78 -35.69 -5.45
C ALA A 13 -1.42 -35.13 -4.98
N LEU A 14 -0.48 -34.86 -5.89
CA LEU A 14 0.62 -33.93 -5.60
C LEU A 14 1.02 -33.21 -6.90
N LEU A 15 0.02 -32.65 -7.58
CA LEU A 15 0.26 -31.41 -8.30
C LEU A 15 -0.34 -30.35 -7.40
N THR A 16 0.54 -29.91 -6.48
CA THR A 16 0.58 -28.58 -5.90
C THR A 16 -0.32 -27.66 -6.71
N PHE A 17 -1.45 -27.29 -6.13
CA PHE A 17 -2.16 -26.11 -6.58
C PHE A 17 -1.08 -25.03 -6.75
N ALA A 18 -0.87 -24.60 -7.99
CA ALA A 18 -0.45 -23.25 -8.25
C ALA A 18 -1.60 -22.37 -7.76
N VAL A 19 -1.77 -22.31 -6.44
CA VAL A 19 -2.21 -21.08 -5.81
C VAL A 19 -1.05 -20.15 -6.16
N PRO A 20 -1.26 -19.09 -6.96
CA PRO A 20 -0.28 -18.01 -6.89
C PRO A 20 -0.18 -17.72 -5.40
N SER A 21 1.03 -17.81 -4.89
CA SER A 21 1.31 -17.33 -3.55
C SER A 21 0.90 -15.86 -3.54
N PHE A 22 -0.35 -15.59 -3.20
CA PHE A 22 -0.72 -14.52 -2.28
C PHE A 22 -0.03 -14.86 -0.96
N ALA A 23 1.30 -14.90 -1.00
CA ALA A 23 2.12 -14.82 0.18
C ALA A 23 1.78 -13.44 0.73
N GLN A 24 1.20 -13.46 1.92
CA GLN A 24 1.43 -12.52 3.01
C GLN A 24 1.69 -11.10 2.54
N GLU A 25 0.74 -10.19 2.82
CA GLU A 25 0.97 -8.75 3.00
C GLU A 25 2.44 -8.42 2.77
N GLU A 26 2.80 -8.05 1.55
CA GLU A 26 4.16 -7.64 1.26
C GLU A 26 4.29 -6.32 2.03
N GLU A 27 4.68 -6.44 3.30
CA GLU A 27 4.98 -5.31 4.17
C GLU A 27 6.08 -4.58 3.42
N VAL A 28 5.67 -3.50 2.75
CA VAL A 28 6.59 -2.53 2.18
C VAL A 28 7.51 -2.05 3.30
N SER A 29 8.71 -1.58 2.97
CA SER A 29 9.60 -1.08 4.02
C SER A 29 8.94 0.05 4.82
N ASP A 30 9.38 0.25 6.08
CA ASP A 30 8.87 1.32 6.93
C ASP A 30 8.92 2.69 6.21
N ASP A 31 9.97 2.95 5.43
CA ASP A 31 10.12 4.19 4.66
C ASP A 31 9.03 4.33 3.58
N VAL A 32 8.66 3.24 2.92
CA VAL A 32 7.55 3.22 1.95
C VAL A 32 6.20 3.34 2.67
N ASP A 33 6.01 2.62 3.77
CA ASP A 33 4.77 2.61 4.56
C ASP A 33 4.44 4.01 5.10
N ILE A 34 5.41 4.64 5.77
CA ILE A 34 5.28 6.00 6.31
C ILE A 34 5.01 6.99 5.18
N ALA A 35 5.76 6.92 4.09
CA ALA A 35 5.64 7.86 2.99
C ALA A 35 4.30 7.77 2.26
N LEU A 36 3.81 6.55 1.99
CA LEU A 36 2.51 6.34 1.36
C LEU A 36 1.37 6.76 2.29
N TRP A 37 1.43 6.40 3.58
CA TRP A 37 0.41 6.81 4.55
C TRP A 37 0.36 8.32 4.70
N CYS A 38 1.50 9.00 4.85
CA CYS A 38 1.54 10.46 4.97
C CYS A 38 1.04 11.15 3.71
N GLY A 39 1.42 10.67 2.52
CA GLY A 39 0.92 11.20 1.25
C GLY A 39 -0.59 11.06 1.12
N ALA A 40 -1.12 9.89 1.48
CA ALA A 40 -2.54 9.60 1.52
C ALA A 40 -3.28 10.48 2.53
N ALA A 41 -2.77 10.60 3.76
CA ALA A 41 -3.39 11.38 4.82
C ALA A 41 -3.52 12.86 4.44
N TYR A 42 -2.45 13.47 3.91
CA TYR A 42 -2.51 14.86 3.43
C TYR A 42 -3.45 15.01 2.23
N THR A 43 -3.50 14.02 1.34
CA THR A 43 -4.47 14.03 0.24
C THR A 43 -5.90 14.03 0.75
N VAL A 44 -6.21 13.17 1.72
CA VAL A 44 -7.55 13.03 2.32
C VAL A 44 -7.94 14.28 3.10
N VAL A 45 -7.01 14.89 3.86
CA VAL A 45 -7.30 16.12 4.62
C VAL A 45 -7.78 17.23 3.69
N THR A 46 -7.25 17.33 2.46
CA THR A 46 -7.68 18.35 1.48
C THR A 46 -9.12 18.18 1.00
N LYS A 47 -9.73 17.00 1.25
CA LYS A 47 -11.11 16.67 0.88
C LYS A 47 -12.09 16.85 2.04
N ILE A 48 -11.61 17.15 3.25
CA ILE A 48 -12.45 17.36 4.43
C ILE A 48 -13.11 18.74 4.35
N ASP A 49 -14.42 18.79 4.64
CA ASP A 49 -15.18 20.04 4.69
C ASP A 49 -14.60 21.00 5.75
N GLY A 50 -14.34 22.25 5.35
CA GLY A 50 -13.87 23.32 6.24
C GLY A 50 -12.37 23.61 6.18
N VAL A 51 -11.59 22.86 5.39
CA VAL A 51 -10.19 23.19 5.11
C VAL A 51 -10.11 24.41 4.19
N SER A 52 -9.24 25.37 4.51
CA SER A 52 -9.07 26.57 3.70
C SER A 52 -8.32 26.26 2.39
N ALA A 53 -8.44 27.12 1.38
CA ALA A 53 -7.71 26.94 0.13
C ALA A 53 -6.18 27.01 0.30
N GLU A 54 -5.71 27.77 1.30
CA GLU A 54 -4.29 27.89 1.64
C GLU A 54 -3.78 26.61 2.31
N ASP A 55 -4.51 26.11 3.32
CA ASP A 55 -4.17 24.87 4.01
C ASP A 55 -4.25 23.66 3.06
N ALA A 56 -5.25 23.63 2.16
CA ALA A 56 -5.35 22.58 1.14
C ALA A 56 -4.16 22.64 0.15
N ALA A 57 -3.68 23.82 -0.21
CA ALA A 57 -2.52 23.95 -1.09
C ALA A 57 -1.23 23.48 -0.39
N GLU A 58 -1.07 23.80 0.89
CA GLU A 58 0.05 23.33 1.71
C GLU A 58 0.02 21.81 1.89
N ALA A 59 -1.14 21.25 2.23
CA ALA A 59 -1.33 19.80 2.36
C ALA A 59 -1.09 19.06 1.03
N ASN A 60 -1.56 19.58 -0.11
CA ASN A 60 -1.25 18.97 -1.41
C ASN A 60 0.25 18.97 -1.70
N LYS A 61 0.97 20.04 -1.34
CA LYS A 61 2.43 20.10 -1.50
C LYS A 61 3.14 19.08 -0.59
N ALA A 62 2.64 18.90 0.63
CA ALA A 62 3.14 17.88 1.56
C ALA A 62 2.87 16.46 1.03
N ALA A 63 1.68 16.23 0.47
CA ALA A 63 1.31 14.97 -0.17
C ALA A 63 2.24 14.62 -1.34
N ASP A 64 2.47 15.57 -2.26
CA ASP A 64 3.39 15.40 -3.39
C ASP A 64 4.81 15.05 -2.93
N ALA A 65 5.30 15.70 -1.86
CA ALA A 65 6.62 15.43 -1.30
C ALA A 65 6.71 14.03 -0.66
N ALA A 66 5.68 13.61 0.07
CA ALA A 66 5.61 12.28 0.67
C ALA A 66 5.53 11.19 -0.41
N PHE A 67 4.70 11.36 -1.43
CA PHE A 67 4.60 10.42 -2.54
C PHE A 67 5.88 10.32 -3.37
N ALA A 68 6.61 11.42 -3.55
CA ALA A 68 7.94 11.39 -4.18
C ALA A 68 8.95 10.58 -3.35
N LYS A 69 8.90 10.66 -2.01
CA LYS A 69 9.72 9.84 -1.12
C LYS A 69 9.31 8.36 -1.16
N ALA A 70 8.03 8.07 -1.17
CA ALA A 70 7.52 6.69 -1.34
C ALA A 70 8.05 6.07 -2.63
N HIS A 71 7.97 6.80 -3.75
CA HIS A 71 8.49 6.32 -5.03
C HIS A 71 10.00 6.07 -4.99
N ALA A 72 10.78 6.97 -4.38
CA ALA A 72 12.21 6.77 -4.22
C ALA A 72 12.56 5.55 -3.34
N ALA A 73 11.81 5.32 -2.26
CA ALA A 73 12.00 4.19 -1.37
C ALA A 73 11.63 2.86 -2.06
N LEU A 74 10.54 2.81 -2.82
CA LEU A 74 10.15 1.65 -3.63
C LEU A 74 11.22 1.25 -4.64
N ILE A 75 11.83 2.24 -5.31
CA ILE A 75 12.96 2.01 -6.22
C ILE A 75 14.14 1.40 -5.46
N ALA A 76 14.44 1.89 -4.25
CA ALA A 76 15.53 1.36 -3.42
C ALA A 76 15.25 -0.09 -2.99
N ASP A 77 13.99 -0.43 -2.76
CA ASP A 77 13.53 -1.77 -2.40
C ASP A 77 13.39 -2.74 -3.59
N ASN A 78 13.60 -2.25 -4.83
CA ASN A 78 13.41 -2.99 -6.08
C ASN A 78 11.97 -3.47 -6.30
N ILE A 79 10.99 -2.69 -5.83
CA ILE A 79 9.58 -2.93 -6.09
C ILE A 79 9.21 -2.40 -7.48
N GLU A 80 8.37 -3.14 -8.22
CA GLU A 80 7.96 -2.76 -9.57
C GLU A 80 7.13 -1.46 -9.58
N GLU A 81 7.32 -0.60 -10.58
CA GLU A 81 6.57 0.66 -10.70
C GLU A 81 5.05 0.46 -10.79
N ALA A 82 4.60 -0.64 -11.39
CA ALA A 82 3.17 -0.99 -11.45
C ALA A 82 2.55 -1.24 -10.06
N GLU A 83 3.38 -1.55 -9.06
CA GLU A 83 2.97 -1.74 -7.68
C GLU A 83 2.77 -0.39 -6.97
N TYR A 84 3.43 0.68 -7.42
CA TYR A 84 3.29 2.01 -6.83
C TYR A 84 1.85 2.52 -6.92
N ASP A 85 1.23 2.46 -8.11
CA ASP A 85 -0.14 2.93 -8.30
C ASP A 85 -1.14 2.13 -7.44
N ARG A 86 -0.95 0.80 -7.36
CA ARG A 86 -1.76 -0.10 -6.52
C ARG A 86 -1.63 0.27 -5.04
N LEU A 87 -0.41 0.54 -4.59
CA LEU A 87 -0.12 0.91 -3.21
C LEU A 87 -0.70 2.30 -2.89
N VAL A 88 -0.53 3.29 -3.75
CA VAL A 88 -1.12 4.63 -3.56
C VAL A 88 -2.64 4.53 -3.40
N GLU A 89 -3.33 3.76 -4.24
CA GLU A 89 -4.78 3.53 -4.12
C GLU A 89 -5.14 2.89 -2.77
N PHE A 90 -4.44 1.82 -2.39
CA PHE A 90 -4.65 1.13 -1.11
C PHE A 90 -4.47 2.06 0.10
N TYR A 91 -3.41 2.87 0.13
CA TYR A 91 -3.14 3.78 1.25
C TYR A 91 -4.11 4.96 1.29
N VAL A 92 -4.59 5.46 0.15
CA VAL A 92 -5.63 6.48 0.10
C VAL A 92 -6.94 5.95 0.66
N GLU A 93 -7.35 4.73 0.31
CA GLU A 93 -8.55 4.10 0.88
C GLU A 93 -8.42 3.91 2.41
N ALA A 94 -7.27 3.42 2.88
CA ALA A 94 -6.99 3.27 4.31
C ALA A 94 -7.01 4.62 5.04
N ALA A 95 -6.39 5.66 4.47
CA ALA A 95 -6.39 6.99 5.06
C ALA A 95 -7.78 7.61 5.11
N VAL A 96 -8.66 7.34 4.12
CA VAL A 96 -10.06 7.77 4.19
C VAL A 96 -10.76 7.10 5.36
N GLU A 97 -10.59 5.79 5.54
CA GLU A 97 -11.17 5.05 6.66
C GLU A 97 -10.71 5.63 8.00
N ASP A 98 -9.39 5.78 8.19
CA ASP A 98 -8.80 6.25 9.44
C ASP A 98 -9.16 7.70 9.73
N MET A 99 -9.03 8.60 8.76
CA MET A 99 -9.21 10.04 9.01
C MET A 99 -10.67 10.48 9.11
N THR A 100 -11.61 9.68 8.61
CA THR A 100 -13.05 9.97 8.74
C THR A 100 -13.71 9.23 9.89
N ASN A 101 -13.01 8.28 10.51
CA ASN A 101 -13.46 7.56 11.69
C ASN A 101 -12.92 8.21 12.97
N ALA A 102 -13.81 8.75 13.81
CA ALA A 102 -13.43 9.41 15.06
C ALA A 102 -12.82 8.46 16.12
N GLU A 103 -12.95 7.15 15.93
CA GLU A 103 -12.39 6.11 16.82
C GLU A 103 -11.13 5.45 16.25
N ALA A 104 -10.69 5.83 15.05
CA ALA A 104 -9.48 5.28 14.48
C ALA A 104 -8.23 5.90 15.12
N ASP A 105 -7.28 5.05 15.48
CA ASP A 105 -5.95 5.49 15.86
C ASP A 105 -5.15 5.79 14.58
N LEU A 106 -4.66 7.02 14.44
CA LEU A 106 -3.81 7.38 13.32
C LEU A 106 -2.51 6.58 13.38
N ARG A 107 -2.13 5.97 12.24
CA ARG A 107 -0.92 5.15 12.12
C ARG A 107 0.36 5.95 12.38
N TYR A 108 0.42 7.18 11.88
CA TYR A 108 1.52 8.12 12.08
C TYR A 108 1.02 9.51 12.47
N SER A 109 1.83 10.24 13.23
CA SER A 109 1.53 11.61 13.58
C SER A 109 1.93 12.58 12.47
N ASP A 110 1.38 13.81 12.51
CA ASP A 110 1.83 14.89 11.62
C ASP A 110 3.32 15.24 11.82
N GLU A 111 3.85 15.01 13.03
CA GLU A 111 5.28 15.17 13.32
C GLU A 111 6.14 14.13 12.59
N ASP A 112 5.68 12.87 12.54
CA ASP A 112 6.35 11.80 11.79
C ASP A 112 6.36 12.12 10.28
N CYS A 113 5.22 12.56 9.75
CA CYS A 113 5.09 12.94 8.35
C CYS A 113 5.93 14.17 7.99
N SER A 114 5.97 15.17 8.87
CA SER A 114 6.81 16.36 8.69
C SER A 114 8.30 16.03 8.77
N ALA A 115 8.71 15.14 9.67
CA ALA A 115 10.09 14.68 9.77
C ALA A 115 10.53 13.93 8.51
N LEU A 116 9.67 13.06 7.98
CA LEU A 116 9.89 12.40 6.71
C LEU A 116 10.08 13.42 5.58
N ILE A 117 9.16 14.37 5.41
CA ILE A 117 9.18 15.33 4.30
C ILE A 117 10.44 16.23 4.32
N ASN A 118 10.93 16.58 5.51
CA ASN A 118 12.07 17.48 5.68
C ASN A 118 13.45 16.79 5.72
N SER A 119 13.50 15.46 5.61
CA SER A 119 14.75 14.67 5.53
C SER A 119 15.36 14.66 4.12
#